data_AF-A0A151E9U8-F1
#
_entry.id   AF-A0A151E9U8-F1
#
_cell.length_a   1.000
_cell.length_b   1.000
_cell.length_c   1.000
_cell.angle_alpha   90.00
_cell.angle_beta   90.00
_cell.angle_gamma   90.00
#
_symmetry.space_group_name_H-M   'P 1'
#
loop_
_entity.id
_entity.type
_entity.pdbx_description
1 polymer ?
#
loop_
_entity_poly.entity_id
_entity_poly.type
_entity_poly.pdbx_seq_one_letter_code
_entity_poly.pdbx_strand_id
1 'polypeptide(L)' 'MTMLNQRIIGGKHTPENKIIKSKTKWLDKKEKKEFQKEYKELIKQGVMIRVKKRTGKGSDWHISLNSKKVNEVMRWLE' A
#
# COMPACT_ATOMS: atom_id res chain seq x y z
N MET A 1 -11.98 -5.38 1.29
CA MET A 1 -10.55 -5.01 1.08
C MET A 1 -10.23 -3.65 1.70
N THR A 2 -9.71 -3.62 2.93
CA THR A 2 -9.55 -2.41 3.78
C THR A 2 -8.35 -1.52 3.39
N MET A 3 -7.51 -1.95 2.45
CA MET A 3 -6.26 -1.28 2.10
C MET A 3 -6.42 -0.14 1.08
N LEU A 4 -7.38 -0.28 0.15
CA LEU A 4 -7.54 0.58 -1.03
C LEU A 4 -8.47 1.78 -0.81
N ASN A 5 -8.53 2.30 0.41
CA ASN A 5 -9.34 3.48 0.68
C ASN A 5 -8.66 4.70 0.01
N GLN A 6 -9.29 5.25 -1.03
CA GLN A 6 -8.79 6.35 -1.90
C GLN A 6 -8.12 7.50 -1.12
N ARG A 7 -8.58 7.76 0.11
CA ARG A 7 -8.05 8.83 0.99
C ARG A 7 -6.59 8.68 1.42
N ILE A 8 -6.01 7.48 1.41
CA ILE A 8 -4.66 7.25 1.96
C ILE A 8 -3.60 7.16 0.85
N ILE A 9 -3.98 6.67 -0.33
CA ILE A 9 -3.06 6.42 -1.43
C ILE A 9 -3.44 7.22 -2.69
N GLY A 10 -4.15 8.33 -2.51
CA GLY A 10 -4.43 9.31 -3.56
C GLY A 10 -3.14 9.99 -4.02
N GLY A 11 -2.49 9.42 -5.05
CA GLY A 11 -1.40 10.02 -5.84
C GLY A 11 -0.08 10.34 -5.13
N LYS A 12 -0.06 10.43 -3.79
CA LYS A 12 1.12 10.81 -2.99
C LYS A 12 1.92 9.59 -2.55
N HIS A 13 3.25 9.70 -2.71
CA HIS A 13 4.21 8.69 -2.27
C HIS A 13 4.27 8.68 -0.73
N THR A 14 3.62 7.72 -0.11
CA THR A 14 3.52 7.63 1.36
C THR A 14 4.55 6.64 1.89
N PRO A 15 5.22 6.91 3.04
CA PRO A 15 6.14 5.95 3.64
C PRO A 15 5.45 4.61 3.91
N GLU A 16 6.04 3.53 3.42
CA GLU A 16 5.51 2.17 3.49
C GLU A 16 5.23 1.77 4.94
N ASN A 17 6.21 2.00 5.81
CA ASN A 17 6.12 1.69 7.24
C ASN A 17 4.94 2.39 7.92
N LYS A 18 4.58 3.61 7.47
CA LYS A 18 3.46 4.37 8.05
C LYS A 18 2.13 3.72 7.70
N ILE A 19 1.95 3.30 6.45
CA ILE A 19 0.71 2.65 5.99
C ILE A 19 0.55 1.29 6.64
N ILE A 20 1.60 0.46 6.59
CA ILE A 20 1.57 -0.89 7.18
C ILE A 20 1.21 -0.77 8.66
N LYS A 21 1.97 0.03 9.45
CA LYS A 21 1.67 0.22 10.88
C LYS A 21 0.25 0.70 11.13
N SER A 22 -0.24 1.69 10.35
CA SER A 22 -1.59 2.23 10.54
C SER A 22 -2.68 1.20 10.27
N LYS A 23 -2.50 0.33 9.27
CA LYS A 23 -3.51 -0.68 8.88
C LYS A 23 -3.44 -1.93 9.73
N THR A 24 -2.24 -2.31 10.18
CA THR A 24 -2.03 -3.48 11.02
C THR A 24 -2.15 -3.20 12.51
N LYS A 25 -2.36 -1.95 12.94
CA LYS A 25 -2.35 -1.56 14.37
C LYS A 25 -3.34 -2.38 15.20
N TRP A 26 -4.53 -2.58 14.65
CA TRP A 26 -5.66 -3.23 15.32
C TRP A 26 -5.84 -4.70 14.92
N LEU A 27 -4.96 -5.21 14.05
CA LEU A 27 -5.07 -6.57 13.51
C LEU A 27 -4.35 -7.58 14.40
N ASP A 28 -4.94 -8.76 14.53
CA ASP A 28 -4.34 -9.91 15.18
C ASP A 28 -3.20 -10.52 14.35
N LYS A 29 -2.41 -11.42 14.96
CA LYS A 29 -1.24 -12.02 14.29
C LYS A 29 -1.59 -12.74 12.98
N LYS A 30 -2.77 -13.37 12.90
CA LYS A 30 -3.26 -14.07 11.71
C LYS A 30 -3.64 -13.07 10.61
N GLU A 31 -4.40 -12.05 10.96
CA GLU A 31 -4.81 -10.97 10.05
C GLU A 31 -3.62 -10.16 9.54
N LYS A 32 -2.58 -9.95 10.38
CA LYS A 32 -1.32 -9.31 9.96
C LYS A 32 -0.60 -10.10 8.87
N LYS A 33 -0.59 -11.44 8.96
CA LYS A 33 0.00 -12.29 7.93
C LYS A 33 -0.82 -12.23 6.63
N GLU A 34 -2.13 -12.24 6.75
CA GLU A 34 -3.03 -12.14 5.60
C GLU A 34 -2.88 -10.79 4.89
N PHE A 35 -2.88 -9.70 5.65
CA PHE A 35 -2.61 -8.35 5.14
C PHE A 35 -1.27 -8.26 4.41
N GLN A 36 -0.21 -8.85 4.97
CA GLN A 36 1.11 -8.86 4.30
C GLN A 36 1.11 -9.67 3.01
N LYS A 37 0.34 -10.76 2.94
CA LYS A 37 0.19 -11.58 1.74
C LYS A 37 -0.53 -10.80 0.64
N GLU A 38 -1.70 -10.22 0.96
CA GLU A 38 -2.45 -9.35 0.05
C GLU A 38 -1.60 -8.15 -0.40
N TYR A 39 -0.89 -7.51 0.53
CA TYR A 39 -0.01 -6.37 0.22
C TYR A 39 1.07 -6.72 -0.82
N LYS A 40 1.74 -7.87 -0.66
CA LYS A 40 2.74 -8.33 -1.64
C LYS A 40 2.11 -8.66 -2.98
N GLU A 41 0.91 -9.23 -2.98
CA GLU A 41 0.19 -9.57 -4.20
C GLU A 41 -0.20 -8.31 -4.99
N LEU A 42 -0.69 -7.26 -4.31
CA LEU A 42 -0.99 -5.97 -4.91
C LEU A 42 0.24 -5.27 -5.52
N ILE A 43 1.42 -5.40 -4.90
CA ILE A 43 2.68 -4.94 -5.50
C ILE A 43 3.02 -5.78 -6.73
N LYS A 44 2.92 -7.11 -6.64
CA LYS A 44 3.23 -8.04 -7.74
C LYS A 44 2.32 -7.81 -8.96
N GLN A 45 1.04 -7.57 -8.74
CA GLN A 45 0.06 -7.26 -9.78
C GLN A 45 0.27 -5.85 -10.39
N GLY A 46 1.17 -5.04 -9.79
CA GLY A 46 1.45 -3.68 -10.22
C GLY A 46 0.33 -2.70 -9.86
N VAL A 47 -0.54 -3.05 -8.92
CA VAL A 47 -1.58 -2.17 -8.38
C VAL A 47 -0.96 -1.09 -7.50
N MET A 48 0.06 -1.47 -6.72
CA MET A 48 0.87 -0.53 -5.95
C MET A 48 2.29 -0.46 -6.49
N ILE A 49 2.82 0.75 -6.54
CA ILE A 49 4.21 1.02 -6.91
C ILE A 49 4.99 1.26 -5.63
N ARG A 50 6.07 0.50 -5.47
CA ARG A 50 7.02 0.65 -4.37
C ARG A 50 8.28 1.32 -4.90
N VAL A 51 8.66 2.46 -4.33
CA VAL A 51 9.85 3.23 -4.74
C VAL A 51 10.71 3.57 -3.54
N LYS A 52 12.02 3.52 -3.71
CA LYS A 52 12.96 3.97 -2.69
C LYS A 52 13.17 5.47 -2.85
N LYS A 53 12.92 6.26 -1.80
CA LYS A 53 13.13 7.71 -1.82
C LYS A 53 14.21 8.10 -0.81
N ARG A 54 15.08 9.03 -1.21
CA ARG A 54 16.04 9.66 -0.29
C ARG A 54 15.27 10.56 0.68
N THR A 55 15.48 10.37 1.96
CA THR A 55 14.95 11.19 3.04
C THR A 55 16.11 11.89 3.74
N GLY A 56 15.84 12.92 4.55
CA GLY A 56 16.88 13.64 5.28
C GLY A 56 17.73 12.77 6.23
N LYS A 57 17.32 11.52 6.49
CA LYS A 57 18.01 10.54 7.36
C LYS A 57 18.50 9.29 6.61
N GLY A 58 18.43 9.25 5.28
CA GLY A 58 18.86 8.10 4.49
C GLY A 58 17.96 7.84 3.29
N SER A 59 17.52 6.58 3.11
CA SER A 59 16.57 6.22 2.07
C SER A 59 15.49 5.32 2.66
N ASP A 60 14.23 5.64 2.41
CA ASP A 60 13.07 4.90 2.92
C ASP A 60 12.20 4.39 1.77
N TRP A 61 11.44 3.33 2.04
CA TRP A 61 10.50 2.78 1.07
C TRP A 61 9.20 3.57 1.12
N HIS A 62 8.79 4.08 -0.05
CA HIS A 62 7.50 4.73 -0.23
C HIS A 62 6.64 3.90 -1.15
N ILE A 63 5.33 3.94 -0.92
CA ILE A 63 4.34 3.34 -1.78
C ILE A 63 3.35 4.37 -2.31
N SER A 64 2.87 4.12 -3.51
CA SER A 64 1.80 4.84 -4.17
C SER A 64 0.91 3.87 -4.94
N LEU A 65 -0.33 4.27 -5.25
CA LEU A 65 -1.16 3.52 -6.20
C LEU A 65 -0.62 3.75 -7.60
N ASN A 66 -0.67 2.70 -8.41
CA ASN A 66 -0.40 2.82 -9.82
C ASN A 66 -1.58 3.54 -10.49
N SER A 67 -1.39 4.81 -10.84
CA SER A 67 -2.40 5.63 -11.51
C SER A 67 -2.91 5.03 -12.82
N LYS A 68 -2.09 4.20 -13.50
CA LYS A 68 -2.50 3.53 -14.74
C LYS A 68 -3.45 2.35 -14.51
N LYS A 69 -3.39 1.74 -13.33
CA LYS A 69 -4.22 0.59 -12.95
C LYS A 69 -5.30 0.93 -11.93
N VAL A 70 -5.36 2.19 -11.47
CA VAL A 70 -6.28 2.61 -10.41
C VAL A 70 -7.74 2.39 -10.80
N ASN A 71 -8.11 2.61 -12.06
CA ASN A 71 -9.46 2.37 -12.56
C ASN A 71 -9.81 0.87 -12.61
N GLU A 72 -8.85 0.02 -12.97
CA GLU A 72 -9.01 -1.44 -12.99
C GLU A 72 -9.21 -1.99 -11.57
N VAL A 73 -8.46 -1.41 -10.62
CA VAL A 73 -8.50 -1.75 -9.20
C VAL A 73 -9.79 -1.26 -8.53
N MET A 74 -10.30 -0.09 -8.90
CA MET A 74 -11.61 0.39 -8.44
C MET A 74 -12.73 -0.54 -8.90
N ARG A 75 -12.61 -1.09 -10.11
CA ARG A 75 -13.58 -2.03 -10.68
C ARG A 75 -13.58 -3.40 -9.98
N TRP A 76 -12.51 -3.75 -9.27
CA TRP A 76 -12.44 -4.95 -8.42
C TRP A 76 -13.02 -4.69 -7.02
N LEU A 77 -13.30 -3.43 -6.69
CA LEU A 77 -13.81 -3.01 -5.38
C LEU A 77 -15.33 -2.68 -5.40
N GLU A 78 -15.93 -2.55 -6.58
CA GLU A 78 -17.38 -2.61 -6.81
C GLU A 78 -17.86 -4.07 -6.78
#